data_AF-A0A957ZXS7-F1
#
_entry.id   AF-A0A957ZXS7-F1
#
_cell.length_a   1.000
_cell.length_b   1.000
_cell.length_c   1.000
_cell.angle_alpha   90.00
_cell.angle_beta   90.00
_cell.angle_gamma   90.00
#
_symmetry.space_group_name_H-M   'P 1'
#
loop_
_entity.id
_entity.type
_entity.pdbx_description
1 polymer ?
#
loop_
_entity_poly.entity_id
_entity_poly.type
_entity_poly.pdbx_seq_one_letter_code
_entity_poly.pdbx_strand_id
1 'polypeptide(L)' 'FRKSLGYVGQVAPMGSVTQENVGDAAAFLLSDWATGITGEVLYVDGGYNIMGAPDLDAMDEG' A
#
# COMPACT_ATOMS: atom_id res chain seq x y z
N PHE A 1 -10.42 -3.72 -12.36
CA PHE A 1 -10.35 -3.15 -11.00
C PHE A 1 -10.24 -4.23 -9.91
N ARG A 2 -11.27 -5.09 -9.70
CA ARG A 2 -11.20 -6.19 -8.69
C ARG A 2 -10.01 -7.15 -8.86
N LYS A 3 -9.72 -7.61 -10.09
CA LYS A 3 -8.57 -8.49 -10.38
C LYS A 3 -7.23 -7.85 -9.99
N SER A 4 -7.05 -6.57 -10.26
CA SER A 4 -5.83 -5.82 -9.89
C SER A 4 -5.70 -5.67 -8.37
N LEU A 5 -6.79 -5.38 -7.65
CA LEU A 5 -6.76 -5.32 -6.18
C LEU A 5 -6.48 -6.68 -5.55
N GLY A 6 -7.07 -7.76 -6.10
CA GLY A 6 -6.80 -9.12 -5.65
C GLY A 6 -5.32 -9.48 -5.82
N TYR A 7 -4.75 -9.18 -6.98
CA TYR A 7 -3.33 -9.41 -7.25
C TYR A 7 -2.41 -8.63 -6.30
N VAL A 8 -2.63 -7.32 -6.13
CA VAL A 8 -1.83 -6.49 -5.21
C VAL A 8 -1.87 -7.07 -3.80
N GLY A 9 -3.04 -7.50 -3.33
CA GLY A 9 -3.20 -8.14 -2.03
C GLY A 9 -2.49 -9.49 -1.88
N GLN A 10 -2.24 -10.22 -2.97
CA GLN A 10 -1.51 -11.49 -2.94
C GLN A 10 0.01 -11.29 -2.88
N VAL A 11 0.52 -10.27 -3.56
CA VAL A 11 1.97 -10.08 -3.71
C VAL A 11 2.56 -9.04 -2.76
N ALA A 12 1.75 -8.14 -2.20
CA ALA A 12 2.21 -7.20 -1.20
C ALA A 12 2.68 -7.96 0.06
N PRO A 13 3.85 -7.64 0.65
CA PRO A 13 4.39 -8.33 1.83
C PRO A 13 3.43 -8.42 3.02
N MET A 14 2.58 -7.41 3.20
CA MET A 14 1.56 -7.38 4.26
C MET A 14 0.13 -7.58 3.74
N GLY A 15 -0.02 -7.86 2.44
CA GLY A 15 -1.30 -8.06 1.77
C GLY A 15 -2.13 -6.79 1.58
N SER A 16 -3.44 -6.97 1.35
CA SER A 16 -4.38 -5.88 1.05
C SER A 16 -4.51 -4.89 2.21
N VAL A 17 -4.36 -3.61 1.90
CA VAL A 17 -4.69 -2.51 2.82
C VAL A 17 -6.17 -2.24 2.89
N THR A 18 -6.61 -1.65 4.01
CA THR A 18 -7.98 -1.17 4.21
C THR A 18 -8.05 0.36 4.10
N GLN A 19 -9.26 0.90 3.99
CA GLN A 19 -9.50 2.34 4.07
C GLN A 19 -9.04 2.92 5.42
N GLU A 20 -9.13 2.13 6.50
CA GLU A 20 -8.71 2.54 7.84
C GLU A 20 -7.20 2.71 7.93
N ASN A 21 -6.39 1.83 7.29
CA ASN A 21 -4.95 2.01 7.24
C ASN A 21 -4.53 3.34 6.59
N VAL A 22 -5.20 3.74 5.51
CA VAL A 22 -4.95 5.01 4.84
C VAL A 22 -5.44 6.19 5.69
N GLY A 23 -6.58 6.03 6.35
CA GLY A 23 -7.14 7.02 7.28
C GLY A 23 -6.21 7.30 8.46
N ASP A 24 -5.67 6.25 9.09
CA ASP A 24 -4.76 6.36 10.22
C ASP A 24 -3.43 7.03 9.82
N ALA A 25 -2.88 6.67 8.65
CA ALA A 25 -1.67 7.31 8.13
C ALA A 25 -1.90 8.80 7.83
N ALA A 26 -3.04 9.15 7.24
CA ALA A 26 -3.41 10.55 7.02
C ALA A 26 -3.61 11.30 8.35
N ALA A 27 -4.27 10.67 9.33
CA ALA A 27 -4.46 11.23 10.66
C ALA A 27 -3.12 11.49 11.37
N PHE A 28 -2.15 10.57 11.26
CA PHE A 28 -0.79 10.77 11.73
C PHE A 28 -0.13 11.99 11.08
N LEU A 29 -0.16 12.09 9.74
CA LEU A 29 0.46 13.20 9.01
C LEU A 29 -0.18 14.56 9.31
N LEU A 30 -1.47 14.58 9.65
CA LEU A 30 -2.19 15.80 10.04
C LEU A 30 -2.04 16.15 11.53
N SER A 31 -1.44 15.27 12.33
CA SER A 31 -1.26 15.45 13.77
C SER A 31 0.01 16.22 14.13
N ASP A 32 0.09 16.66 15.38
CA ASP A 32 1.29 17.33 15.93
C ASP A 32 2.54 16.42 15.93
N TRP A 33 2.37 15.10 15.80
CA TRP A 33 3.48 14.15 15.76
C TRP A 33 4.27 14.21 14.44
N ALA A 34 3.67 14.74 13.37
CA ALA A 34 4.30 14.85 12.07
C ALA A 34 4.85 16.27 11.78
N THR A 35 4.98 17.13 12.78
CA THR A 35 5.43 18.54 12.62
C THR A 35 6.78 18.71 11.93
N GLY A 36 7.65 17.70 11.98
CA GLY A 36 8.94 17.69 11.28
C GLY A 36 8.94 17.04 9.90
N ILE A 37 7.80 16.56 9.40
CA ILE A 37 7.68 15.78 8.16
C ILE A 37 7.03 16.66 7.09
N THR A 38 7.73 16.90 5.99
CA THR A 38 7.25 17.70 4.85
C THR A 38 7.91 17.27 3.56
N GLY A 39 7.22 17.41 2.43
CA GLY A 39 7.76 17.07 1.10
C GLY A 39 7.89 15.57 0.82
N GLU A 40 7.41 14.70 1.71
CA GLU A 40 7.56 13.25 1.62
C GLU A 40 6.34 12.57 0.97
N VAL A 41 6.60 11.42 0.34
CA VAL A 41 5.56 10.50 -0.16
C VAL A 41 5.51 9.28 0.75
N LEU A 42 4.45 9.18 1.55
CA LEU A 42 4.21 8.02 2.41
C LEU A 42 3.37 6.96 1.67
N TYR A 43 3.96 5.79 1.43
CA TYR A 43 3.26 4.65 0.83
C TYR A 43 2.44 3.90 1.89
N VAL A 44 1.17 3.63 1.57
CA VAL A 44 0.24 2.85 2.39
C VAL A 44 -0.42 1.78 1.50
N ASP A 45 0.35 0.76 1.16
CA ASP A 45 0.00 -0.23 0.13
C ASP A 45 0.39 -1.67 0.50
N GLY A 46 0.64 -1.93 1.79
CA GLY A 46 1.07 -3.24 2.27
C GLY A 46 2.49 -3.60 1.86
N GLY A 47 3.29 -2.63 1.41
CA GLY A 47 4.64 -2.82 0.90
C GLY A 47 4.67 -3.21 -0.58
N TYR A 48 3.59 -2.97 -1.34
CA TYR A 48 3.57 -3.27 -2.77
C TYR A 48 4.63 -2.46 -3.54
N ASN A 49 4.88 -1.21 -3.16
CA ASN A 49 5.85 -0.33 -3.81
C ASN A 49 7.30 -0.84 -3.80
N ILE A 50 7.67 -1.71 -2.84
CA ILE A 50 9.02 -2.28 -2.77
C ILE A 50 9.15 -3.58 -3.58
N MET A 51 8.03 -4.11 -4.08
CA MET A 51 8.04 -5.30 -4.93
C MET A 51 8.63 -4.96 -6.30
N GLY A 52 9.44 -5.87 -6.83
CA GLY A 52 10.10 -5.73 -8.14
C GLY A 52 9.14 -5.99 -9.31
N ALA A 53 9.62 -6.67 -10.34
CA ALA A 53 8.76 -7.06 -11.46
C ALA A 53 7.64 -7.97 -10.96
N PRO A 54 6.38 -7.75 -11.41
CA PRO A 54 5.29 -8.64 -11.09
C PRO A 54 5.64 -10.04 -11.58
N ASP A 55 5.43 -11.03 -10.71
CA ASP A 55 5.39 -12.43 -11.16
C ASP A 55 4.20 -12.55 -12.12
N LEU A 56 4.50 -12.68 -13.41
CA LEU A 56 3.51 -12.71 -14.48
C LEU A 56 2.72 -14.02 -14.43
N ASP A 57 3.31 -15.09 -13.91
CA ASP A 57 2.63 -16.37 -13.77
C ASP A 57 1.55 -16.27 -12.68
N ALA A 58 1.82 -15.53 -11.60
CA ALA A 58 0.84 -15.26 -10.53
C ALA A 58 -0.34 -14.37 -10.97
N MET A 59 -0.25 -13.65 -12.10
CA MET A 59 -1.35 -12.83 -12.64
C MET A 59 -2.36 -13.63 -13.49
N ASP A 60 -1.92 -14.77 -14.04
CA ASP A 60 -2.69 -15.60 -14.96
C ASP A 60 -3.49 -16.72 -14.25
N GLU A 61 -3.19 -17.01 -12.98
CA GLU A 61 -3.91 -18.02 -12.18
C GLU A 61 -5.20 -17.51 -11.49
N GLY A 62 -5.62 -16.27 -11.77
CA GLY A 62 -6.80 -15.61 -11.14
C GLY A 62 -7.94 -15.24 -12.08
#